data_AF-A0AAN8VMD6-F1
#
_entry.id   AF-A0AAN8VMD6-F1
#
_cell.length_a   1.000
_cell.length_b   1.000
_cell.length_c   1.000
_cell.angle_alpha   90.00
_cell.angle_beta   90.00
_cell.angle_gamma   90.00
#
_symmetry.space_group_name_H-M   'P 1'
#
loop_
_entity.id
_entity.type
_entity.pdbx_description
1 polymer ?
#
loop_
_entity_poly.entity_id
_entity_poly.type
_entity_poly.pdbx_seq_one_letter_code
_entity_poly.pdbx_strand_id
1 'polypeptide(L)'
;LGQKFCQPLGVRIDLGFYELDDLSKPSPDEDVFPLVICAETYPPAHSLDEHLGDPLPSPSSHLQITLAVLEKNNEDQFQVRVMRQLLCVDGVRYELHQIYGIGNYAADFNDSDPGKECMICMTEPKDTAVLPCRHMCMCSKCAKELRIQSNKCPICHQPVKELIEIKINS
;
A
#
# COMPACT_ATOMS: atom_id res chain seq x y z
N LEU A 1 -4.49 -11.64 -15.03
CA LEU A 1 -4.64 -10.18 -14.82
C LEU A 1 -5.95 -9.74 -15.42
N GLY A 2 -6.94 -9.36 -14.61
CA GLY A 2 -8.25 -8.95 -15.12
C GLY A 2 -9.27 -8.82 -14.01
N GLN A 3 -8.94 -8.03 -12.98
CA GLN A 3 -9.92 -7.69 -11.95
C GLN A 3 -10.94 -6.74 -12.59
N LYS A 4 -12.21 -7.15 -12.63
CA LYS A 4 -13.31 -6.30 -13.09
C LYS A 4 -13.89 -5.59 -11.88
N PHE A 5 -13.64 -4.29 -11.79
CA PHE A 5 -14.28 -3.43 -10.80
C PHE A 5 -15.63 -2.99 -11.37
N CYS A 6 -16.72 -3.33 -10.69
CA CYS A 6 -18.06 -2.97 -11.11
C CYS A 6 -18.60 -1.92 -10.14
N GLN A 7 -18.65 -0.66 -10.57
CA GLN A 7 -19.48 0.36 -9.93
C GLN A 7 -20.79 0.45 -10.72
N PRO A 8 -21.97 0.41 -10.09
CA PRO A 8 -23.24 0.60 -10.79
C PRO A 8 -23.25 1.92 -11.56
N LEU A 9 -23.71 1.88 -12.82
CA LEU A 9 -23.86 3.08 -13.65
C LEU A 9 -24.84 4.05 -12.95
N GLY A 10 -24.45 5.32 -12.82
CA GLY A 10 -25.28 6.36 -12.21
C GLY A 10 -24.96 6.72 -10.76
N VAL A 11 -24.00 6.04 -10.12
CA VAL A 11 -23.45 6.46 -8.83
C VAL A 11 -22.53 7.66 -9.06
N ARG A 12 -23.11 8.86 -9.20
CA ARG A 12 -22.36 10.11 -9.08
C ARG A 12 -21.91 10.26 -7.64
N ILE A 13 -20.64 10.56 -7.45
CA ILE A 13 -20.14 11.03 -6.16
C ILE A 13 -20.64 12.48 -6.03
N ASP A 14 -21.71 12.67 -5.28
CA ASP A 14 -22.15 14.00 -4.88
C ASP A 14 -21.29 14.42 -3.68
N LEU A 15 -20.70 15.61 -3.75
CA LEU A 15 -19.89 16.19 -2.67
C LEU A 15 -20.44 17.55 -2.24
N GLY A 16 -21.66 17.92 -2.67
CA GLY A 16 -22.29 19.19 -2.32
C GLY A 16 -22.59 19.38 -0.83
N PHE A 17 -22.35 18.36 -0.01
CA PHE A 17 -22.46 18.42 1.45
C PHE A 17 -21.16 18.88 2.16
N TYR A 18 -20.04 18.96 1.45
CA TYR A 18 -18.79 19.55 1.95
C TYR A 18 -18.63 20.98 1.44
N GLU A 19 -18.07 21.87 2.27
CA GLU A 19 -17.49 23.10 1.73
C GLU A 19 -16.22 22.77 0.93
N LEU A 20 -15.91 23.58 -0.09
CA LEU A 20 -14.75 23.38 -0.96
C LEU A 20 -13.43 23.31 -0.19
N ASP A 21 -13.32 24.07 0.91
CA ASP A 21 -12.11 24.10 1.74
C ASP A 21 -11.94 22.82 2.57
N ASP A 22 -13.05 22.16 2.94
CA ASP A 22 -13.07 20.92 3.72
C ASP A 22 -12.68 19.70 2.89
N LEU A 23 -12.82 19.78 1.57
CA LEU A 23 -12.41 18.71 0.66
C LEU A 23 -10.90 18.40 0.71
N SER A 24 -10.07 19.38 1.11
CA SER A 24 -8.60 19.28 1.09
C SER A 24 -7.99 18.94 2.46
N LYS A 25 -8.75 19.13 3.54
CA LYS A 25 -8.27 19.02 4.92
C LYS A 25 -8.99 17.86 5.62
N PRO A 26 -8.31 16.77 6.00
CA PRO A 26 -8.87 15.88 6.99
C PRO A 26 -8.96 16.69 8.31
N SER A 27 -10.14 16.74 8.93
CA SER A 27 -10.29 17.36 10.25
C SER A 27 -9.29 16.70 11.23
N PRO A 28 -8.51 17.48 11.99
CA PRO A 28 -7.45 16.91 12.84
C PRO A 28 -7.98 16.03 13.98
N ASP A 29 -9.24 16.24 14.41
CA ASP A 29 -9.86 15.52 15.53
C ASP A 29 -10.91 14.48 15.10
N GLU A 30 -11.38 14.52 13.86
CA GLU A 30 -12.37 13.59 13.33
C GLU A 30 -11.74 12.94 12.08
N ASP A 31 -11.54 11.62 12.06
CA ASP A 31 -11.00 10.87 10.91
C ASP A 31 -12.00 10.87 9.72
N VAL A 32 -12.40 12.05 9.25
CA VAL A 32 -13.35 12.29 8.16
C VAL A 32 -12.57 12.51 6.87
N PHE A 33 -12.91 11.70 5.87
CA PHE A 33 -12.31 11.75 4.55
C PHE A 33 -13.40 11.98 3.51
N PRO A 34 -13.28 13.00 2.64
CA PRO A 34 -14.31 13.33 1.65
C PRO A 34 -14.42 12.29 0.54
N LEU A 35 -13.36 11.49 0.32
CA LEU A 35 -13.37 10.38 -0.61
C LEU A 35 -12.84 9.10 0.05
N VAL A 36 -13.67 8.06 0.04
CA VAL A 36 -13.29 6.70 0.47
C VAL A 36 -13.55 5.74 -0.68
N ILE A 37 -12.50 5.04 -1.11
CA ILE A 37 -12.59 4.01 -2.15
C ILE A 37 -12.40 2.65 -1.49
N CYS A 38 -13.44 1.81 -1.53
CA CYS A 38 -13.41 0.45 -0.99
C CYS A 38 -13.43 -0.56 -2.13
N ALA A 39 -12.45 -1.45 -2.15
CA ALA A 39 -12.43 -2.63 -3.00
C ALA A 39 -12.52 -3.88 -2.10
N GLU A 40 -13.51 -4.73 -2.34
CA GLU A 40 -13.74 -5.95 -1.57
C GLU A 40 -13.66 -7.17 -2.48
N THR A 41 -13.01 -8.23 -2.01
CA THR A 41 -12.98 -9.52 -2.70
C THR A 41 -14.23 -10.31 -2.37
N TYR A 42 -14.95 -10.74 -3.39
CA TYR A 42 -16.04 -11.69 -3.26
C TYR A 42 -15.55 -13.07 -3.71
N PRO A 43 -15.77 -14.14 -2.92
CA PRO A 43 -15.55 -15.47 -3.43
C PRO A 43 -16.47 -15.69 -4.64
N PRO A 44 -16.00 -16.37 -5.70
CA PRO A 44 -16.89 -16.76 -6.79
C PRO A 44 -18.02 -17.59 -6.18
N ALA A 45 -19.27 -17.24 -6.49
CA ALA A 45 -20.42 -17.98 -6.02
C ALA A 45 -20.23 -19.45 -6.42
N HIS A 46 -19.99 -20.32 -5.45
CA HIS A 46 -20.09 -21.76 -5.67
C HIS A 46 -21.49 -22.00 -6.20
N SER A 47 -21.61 -22.67 -7.35
CA SER A 47 -22.88 -23.15 -7.88
C SER A 47 -23.63 -23.81 -6.73
N LEU A 48 -24.86 -23.39 -6.47
CA LEU A 48 -25.79 -24.13 -5.62
C LEU A 48 -25.83 -25.56 -6.17
N ASP A 49 -25.08 -26.47 -5.54
CA ASP A 49 -25.38 -27.88 -5.59
C ASP A 49 -25.49 -28.33 -4.14
N GLU A 50 -26.63 -28.94 -3.87
CA GLU A 50 -27.22 -29.10 -2.55
C GLU A 50 -26.37 -30.04 -1.68
N HIS A 51 -25.80 -29.52 -0.60
CA HIS A 51 -25.59 -30.34 0.59
C HIS A 51 -25.82 -29.51 1.86
N LEU A 52 -27.05 -29.62 2.36
CA LEU A 52 -27.49 -29.16 3.67
C LEU A 52 -26.69 -29.87 4.75
N GLY A 53 -25.91 -29.14 5.57
CA GLY A 53 -25.32 -29.74 6.77
C GLY A 53 -24.29 -28.91 7.53
N ASP A 54 -23.37 -28.22 6.85
CA ASP A 54 -22.26 -27.55 7.56
C ASP A 54 -22.45 -26.03 7.63
N PRO A 55 -22.10 -25.38 8.77
CA PRO A 55 -22.04 -23.93 8.85
C PRO A 55 -21.05 -23.43 7.81
N LEU A 56 -21.57 -22.72 6.79
CA LEU A 56 -20.77 -22.12 5.74
C LEU A 56 -19.63 -21.31 6.39
N PRO A 57 -18.34 -21.59 6.08
CA PRO A 57 -17.26 -20.74 6.56
C PRO A 57 -17.58 -19.31 6.11
N SER A 58 -17.60 -18.38 7.07
CA SER A 58 -17.76 -16.96 6.76
C SER A 58 -16.78 -16.62 5.64
N PRO A 59 -17.24 -16.06 4.52
CA PRO A 59 -16.35 -15.79 3.41
C PRO A 59 -15.22 -14.88 3.92
N SER A 60 -13.97 -15.30 3.77
CA SER A 60 -12.81 -14.47 4.11
C SER A 60 -12.81 -13.28 3.14
N SER A 61 -13.45 -12.18 3.54
CA SER A 61 -13.47 -10.97 2.73
C SER A 61 -12.19 -10.19 3.01
N HIS A 62 -11.43 -9.95 1.95
CA HIS A 62 -10.32 -9.03 1.98
C HIS A 62 -10.83 -7.69 1.47
N LEU A 63 -10.56 -6.61 2.21
CA LEU A 63 -10.90 -5.26 1.80
C LEU A 63 -9.64 -4.43 1.65
N GLN A 64 -9.56 -3.66 0.58
CA GLN A 64 -8.63 -2.55 0.44
C GLN A 64 -9.42 -1.25 0.49
N ILE A 65 -9.09 -0.39 1.46
CA ILE A 65 -9.73 0.91 1.67
C ILE A 65 -8.68 1.98 1.39
N THR A 66 -8.99 2.90 0.48
CA THR A 66 -8.16 4.08 0.20
C THR A 66 -8.91 5.31 0.70
N LEU A 67 -8.29 6.02 1.66
CA LEU A 67 -8.79 7.25 2.26
C LEU A 67 -8.10 8.43 1.59
N ALA A 68 -8.86 9.33 0.98
CA ALA A 68 -8.33 10.39 0.14
C ALA A 68 -9.05 11.73 0.35
N VAL A 69 -8.33 12.79 -0.01
CA VAL A 69 -8.83 14.16 -0.08
C VAL A 69 -8.82 14.63 -1.53
N LEU A 70 -9.57 15.69 -1.80
CA LEU A 70 -9.64 16.34 -3.10
C LEU A 70 -8.99 17.71 -3.00
N GLU A 71 -7.93 17.91 -3.78
CA GLU A 71 -7.21 19.17 -3.86
C GLU A 71 -7.61 19.90 -5.13
N LYS A 72 -7.97 21.17 -5.02
CA LYS A 72 -8.22 22.01 -6.19
C LYS A 72 -6.90 22.58 -6.69
N ASN A 73 -6.58 22.37 -7.96
CA ASN A 73 -5.41 22.98 -8.59
C ASN A 73 -5.71 24.41 -9.04
N ASN A 74 -4.67 25.11 -9.55
CA ASN A 74 -4.79 26.50 -10.03
C ASN A 74 -5.69 26.66 -11.27
N GLU A 75 -6.08 25.56 -11.91
CA GLU A 75 -6.92 25.52 -13.12
C GLU A 75 -8.38 25.12 -12.79
N ASP A 76 -8.78 25.23 -11.52
CA ASP A 76 -10.09 24.84 -11.01
C ASP A 76 -10.46 23.35 -11.18
N GLN A 77 -9.47 22.49 -11.42
CA GLN A 77 -9.65 21.03 -11.49
C GLN A 77 -9.32 20.37 -10.16
N PHE A 78 -10.04 19.30 -9.83
CA PHE A 78 -9.76 18.52 -8.62
C PHE A 78 -8.81 17.36 -8.90
N GLN A 79 -7.82 17.21 -8.03
CA GLN A 79 -6.91 16.07 -7.97
C GLN A 79 -7.15 15.28 -6.68
N VAL A 80 -7.18 13.95 -6.80
CA VAL A 80 -7.26 13.08 -5.62
C VAL A 80 -5.87 12.92 -5.01
N ARG A 81 -5.75 13.22 -3.72
CA ARG A 81 -4.55 12.94 -2.92
C ARG A 81 -4.86 11.85 -1.90
N VAL A 82 -4.15 10.72 -2.01
CA VAL A 82 -4.29 9.59 -1.08
C VAL A 82 -3.62 9.95 0.24
N MET A 83 -4.38 9.85 1.34
CA MET A 83 -3.89 10.14 2.70
C MET A 83 -3.46 8.86 3.42
N ARG A 84 -4.28 7.81 3.35
CA ARG A 84 -4.02 6.51 3.99
C ARG A 84 -4.58 5.39 3.12
N GLN A 85 -3.96 4.22 3.24
CA GLN A 85 -4.48 2.99 2.65
C GLN A 85 -4.53 1.92 3.74
N LEU A 86 -5.63 1.19 3.79
CA LEU A 86 -5.87 0.14 4.76
C LEU A 86 -6.15 -1.17 4.03
N LEU A 87 -5.61 -2.26 4.55
CA LEU A 87 -5.91 -3.63 4.15
C LEU A 87 -6.59 -4.31 5.33
N CYS A 88 -7.80 -4.81 5.10
CA CYS A 88 -8.50 -5.67 6.04
C CYS A 88 -8.39 -7.11 5.55
N VAL A 89 -7.81 -7.99 6.37
CA VAL A 89 -7.70 -9.43 6.10
C VAL A 89 -8.22 -10.16 7.32
N ASP A 90 -9.21 -11.04 7.14
CA ASP A 90 -9.80 -11.85 8.22
C ASP A 90 -10.20 -11.02 9.46
N GLY A 91 -10.77 -9.83 9.22
CA GLY A 91 -11.21 -8.90 10.28
C GLY A 91 -10.09 -8.07 10.93
N VAL A 92 -8.82 -8.32 10.60
CA VAL A 92 -7.68 -7.53 11.08
C VAL A 92 -7.37 -6.40 10.10
N ARG A 93 -7.19 -5.19 10.63
CA ARG A 93 -6.88 -3.97 9.85
C ARG A 93 -5.38 -3.68 9.89
N TYR A 94 -4.79 -3.46 8.72
CA TYR A 94 -3.39 -3.09 8.55
C TYR A 94 -3.29 -1.79 7.76
N GLU A 95 -2.44 -0.87 8.20
CA GLU A 95 -2.13 0.34 7.43
C GLU A 95 -0.99 0.07 6.44
N LEU A 96 -1.26 0.30 5.15
CA LEU A 96 -0.26 0.15 4.11
C LEU A 96 0.64 1.37 4.05
N HIS A 97 1.93 1.09 3.98
CA HIS A 97 2.95 2.09 3.77
C HIS A 97 3.75 1.75 2.52
N GLN A 98 4.02 2.76 1.70
CA GLN A 98 4.93 2.60 0.58
C GLN A 98 6.35 2.35 1.10
N ILE A 99 7.00 1.34 0.54
CA ILE A 99 8.43 1.11 0.70
C ILE A 99 9.16 1.73 -0.49
N TYR A 100 10.15 2.56 -0.20
CA TYR A 100 10.93 3.26 -1.23
C TYR A 100 12.09 2.36 -1.67
N GLY A 101 12.34 2.29 -2.98
CA GLY A 101 13.41 1.46 -3.53
C GLY A 101 13.01 0.01 -3.85
N ILE A 102 11.74 -0.37 -3.61
CA ILE A 102 11.10 -1.51 -4.26
C ILE A 102 10.76 -1.05 -5.68
N GLY A 103 11.66 -1.30 -6.64
CA GLY A 103 11.38 -1.07 -8.06
C GLY A 103 10.25 -1.99 -8.56
N ASN A 104 9.71 -1.72 -9.74
CA ASN A 104 8.64 -2.55 -10.31
C ASN A 104 9.23 -3.88 -10.81
N TYR A 105 9.37 -4.87 -9.91
CA TYR A 105 9.94 -6.20 -10.22
C TYR A 105 9.17 -6.94 -11.33
N ALA A 106 7.95 -6.51 -11.65
CA ALA A 106 7.06 -7.14 -12.62
C ALA A 106 7.18 -6.63 -14.07
N ALA A 107 7.96 -5.56 -14.35
CA ALA A 107 7.92 -4.89 -15.66
C ALA A 107 9.16 -5.05 -16.55
N ASP A 108 10.33 -5.43 -16.04
CA ASP A 108 11.55 -5.47 -16.86
C ASP A 108 12.38 -6.74 -16.62
N PHE A 109 12.31 -7.66 -17.60
CA PHE A 109 13.20 -8.81 -17.80
C PHE A 109 14.59 -8.40 -18.31
N ASN A 110 15.07 -7.21 -17.95
CA ASN A 110 16.44 -6.82 -18.23
C ASN A 110 17.24 -7.04 -16.94
N ASP A 111 18.07 -8.08 -16.95
CA ASP A 111 18.91 -8.58 -15.85
C ASP A 111 20.07 -7.61 -15.50
N SER A 112 19.95 -6.35 -15.90
CA SER A 112 21.02 -5.35 -15.84
C SER A 112 20.51 -4.01 -15.32
N ASP A 113 19.44 -4.01 -14.52
CA ASP A 113 18.99 -2.79 -13.85
C ASP A 113 19.81 -2.58 -12.57
N PRO A 114 20.79 -1.65 -12.55
CA PRO A 114 21.62 -1.37 -11.38
C PRO A 114 20.80 -0.86 -10.19
N GLY A 115 19.51 -0.57 -10.38
CA GLY A 115 18.57 -0.17 -9.34
C GLY A 115 18.10 -1.30 -8.42
N LYS A 116 18.39 -2.58 -8.69
CA LYS A 116 17.86 -3.72 -7.90
C LYS A 116 18.82 -4.29 -6.85
N GLU A 117 20.11 -3.96 -6.97
CA GLU A 117 21.17 -4.50 -6.11
C GLU A 117 21.36 -3.68 -4.83
N CYS A 118 21.83 -4.33 -3.78
CA CYS A 118 22.21 -3.70 -2.53
C CYS A 118 23.27 -2.62 -2.81
N MET A 119 23.02 -1.39 -2.37
CA MET A 119 23.94 -0.28 -2.61
C MET A 119 25.28 -0.39 -1.86
N ILE A 120 25.39 -1.34 -0.92
CA ILE A 120 26.59 -1.54 -0.10
C ILE A 120 27.50 -2.58 -0.74
N CYS A 121 26.99 -3.77 -1.07
CA CYS A 121 27.81 -4.82 -1.68
C CYS A 121 27.76 -4.84 -3.21
N MET A 122 26.73 -4.26 -3.83
CA MET A 122 26.52 -4.26 -5.29
C MET A 122 26.57 -5.68 -5.88
N THR A 123 25.99 -6.66 -5.19
CA THR A 123 26.03 -8.07 -5.61
C THR A 123 24.74 -8.81 -5.24
N GLU A 124 24.22 -8.58 -4.04
CA GLU A 124 23.00 -9.21 -3.56
C GLU A 124 21.80 -8.29 -3.85
N PRO A 125 20.60 -8.83 -4.13
CA PRO A 125 19.41 -8.02 -4.31
C PRO A 125 19.02 -7.29 -3.02
N LYS A 126 18.32 -6.16 -3.18
CA LYS A 126 17.68 -5.48 -2.04
C LYS A 126 16.55 -6.36 -1.50
N ASP A 127 16.61 -6.68 -0.21
CA ASP A 127 15.61 -7.50 0.49
C ASP A 127 15.22 -6.88 1.86
N THR A 128 15.82 -5.76 2.25
CA THR A 128 15.65 -5.22 3.61
C THR A 128 15.24 -3.76 3.62
N ALA A 129 14.10 -3.48 4.25
CA ALA A 129 13.59 -2.13 4.48
C ALA A 129 13.98 -1.62 5.87
N VAL A 130 14.34 -0.33 5.94
CA VAL A 130 14.71 0.37 7.17
C VAL A 130 13.51 1.11 7.75
N LEU A 131 13.21 0.94 9.04
CA LEU A 131 12.19 1.73 9.73
C LEU A 131 12.81 2.80 10.65
N PRO A 132 12.19 4.00 10.75
CA PRO A 132 10.86 4.36 10.23
C PRO A 132 10.85 4.94 8.81
N CYS A 133 12.02 5.13 8.16
CA CYS A 133 12.12 5.85 6.90
C CYS A 133 11.64 5.07 5.65
N ARG A 134 11.43 3.76 5.78
CA ARG A 134 10.94 2.81 4.76
C ARG A 134 11.81 2.70 3.50
N HIS A 135 13.08 3.08 3.56
CA HIS A 135 14.00 2.86 2.46
C HIS A 135 14.47 1.40 2.42
N MET A 136 14.29 0.75 1.29
CA MET A 136 14.81 -0.57 0.97
C MET A 136 15.95 -0.41 -0.02
N CYS A 137 17.18 -0.38 0.49
CA CYS A 137 18.38 -0.09 -0.30
C CYS A 137 19.51 -1.10 -0.11
N MET A 138 19.32 -2.12 0.71
CA MET A 138 20.35 -3.08 1.06
C MET A 138 19.83 -4.50 1.19
N CYS A 139 20.76 -5.46 1.11
CA CYS A 139 20.49 -6.85 1.45
C CYS A 139 20.58 -7.07 2.98
N SER A 140 20.02 -8.17 3.45
CA SER A 140 19.89 -8.53 4.87
C SER A 140 21.24 -8.70 5.57
N LYS A 141 22.24 -9.20 4.84
CA LYS A 141 23.63 -9.31 5.33
C LYS A 141 24.21 -7.92 5.64
N CYS A 142 24.15 -7.01 4.67
CA CYS A 142 24.65 -5.63 4.83
C CYS A 142 23.86 -4.84 5.86
N ALA A 143 22.55 -5.08 5.99
CA ALA A 143 21.70 -4.42 6.99
C ALA A 143 22.11 -4.76 8.43
N LYS A 144 22.44 -6.04 8.69
CA LYS A 144 22.89 -6.50 10.02
C LYS A 144 24.20 -5.83 10.41
N GLU A 145 25.14 -5.72 9.47
CA GLU A 145 26.42 -5.05 9.70
C GLU A 145 26.27 -3.53 9.90
N LEU A 146 25.43 -2.89 9.08
CA LEU A 146 25.16 -1.45 9.18
C LEU A 146 24.63 -1.06 10.58
N ARG A 147 23.82 -1.93 11.20
CA ARG A 147 23.27 -1.72 12.54
C ARG A 147 24.35 -1.61 13.62
N ILE A 148 25.48 -2.31 13.44
CA ILE A 148 26.61 -2.29 14.37
C ILE A 148 27.50 -1.07 14.12
N GLN A 149 27.73 -0.74 12.85
CA GLN A 149 28.69 0.30 12.47
C GLN A 149 28.15 1.72 12.65
N SER A 150 26.98 2.03 12.08
CA SER A 150 26.46 3.40 12.02
C SER A 150 25.04 3.53 12.57
N ASN A 151 24.24 2.46 12.47
CA ASN A 151 22.82 2.44 12.80
C ASN A 151 22.01 3.58 12.12
N LYS A 152 22.39 3.96 10.89
CA LYS A 152 21.71 5.01 10.09
C LYS A 152 21.38 4.52 8.70
N CYS A 153 20.21 4.88 8.19
CA CYS A 153 19.80 4.62 6.82
C CYS A 153 20.79 5.25 5.81
N PRO A 154 21.32 4.52 4.81
CA PRO A 154 22.26 5.08 3.84
C PRO A 154 21.67 6.11 2.88
N ILE A 155 20.33 6.17 2.75
CA ILE A 155 19.66 7.10 1.83
C ILE A 155 19.34 8.44 2.50
N CYS A 156 18.78 8.39 3.72
CA CYS A 156 18.25 9.58 4.39
C CYS A 156 18.94 9.90 5.72
N HIS A 157 19.92 9.09 6.13
CA HIS A 157 20.67 9.21 7.38
C HIS A 157 19.86 9.17 8.68
N GLN A 158 18.56 8.86 8.61
CA GLN A 158 17.72 8.65 9.78
C GLN A 158 18.19 7.42 10.57
N PRO A 159 18.11 7.46 11.92
CA PRO A 159 18.49 6.32 12.75
C PRO A 159 17.59 5.12 12.49
N VAL A 160 18.21 3.94 12.40
CA VAL A 160 17.51 2.66 12.23
C VAL A 160 16.90 2.27 13.57
N LYS A 161 15.58 2.13 13.61
CA LYS A 161 14.87 1.56 14.76
C LYS A 161 14.66 0.06 14.57
N GLU A 162 14.18 -0.31 13.39
CA GLU A 162 13.86 -1.69 13.02
C GLU A 162 14.27 -1.95 11.56
N LEU A 163 14.48 -3.24 11.27
CA LEU A 163 14.78 -3.74 9.93
C LEU A 163 13.75 -4.81 9.61
N ILE A 164 13.15 -4.72 8.43
CA ILE A 164 12.18 -5.71 7.94
C ILE A 164 12.76 -6.36 6.69
N GLU A 165 12.94 -7.67 6.73
CA GLU A 165 13.28 -8.48 5.56
C GLU A 165 12.01 -8.76 4.76
N ILE A 166 12.01 -8.42 3.47
CA ILE A 166 10.92 -8.55 2.53
C ILE A 166 11.36 -9.53 1.44
N LYS A 167 10.72 -10.71 1.41
CA LYS A 167 10.96 -11.70 0.37
C LYS A 167 10.10 -11.37 -0.84
N ILE A 168 10.76 -11.03 -1.94
CA ILE A 168 10.09 -10.82 -3.22
C ILE A 168 10.21 -12.14 -3.99
N ASN A 169 9.08 -12.81 -4.19
CA ASN A 169 9.02 -13.98 -5.06
C ASN A 169 9.13 -13.48 -6.50
N SER A 170 10.29 -13.70 -7.12
CA SER A 170 10.56 -13.50 -8.55
C SER A 170 10.04 -14.68 -9.37
#